data_AF-A0A8J5LN74-F1
#
_entry.id   AF-A0A8J5LN74-F1
#
_cell.length_a   1.000
_cell.length_b   1.000
_cell.length_c   1.000
_cell.angle_alpha   90.00
_cell.angle_beta   90.00
_cell.angle_gamma   90.00
#
_symmetry.space_group_name_H-M   'P 1'
#
loop_
_entity.id
_entity.type
_entity.pdbx_description
1 polymer ?
#
loop_
_entity_poly.entity_id
_entity_poly.type
_entity_poly.pdbx_seq_one_letter_code
_entity_poly.pdbx_strand_id
1 'polypeptide(L)'
;MQDKAAVEDGEKETFSKKPRHCEAEMPLTDSEEDSFLFPVEEIVQYPLSGYVAPSSISFSPDGRLISYLFSPDGTLHRKVFAFDVASRRQELVFCPPDGGGLDESNLSAEEKLRRERSRERGLGVTRYEWKSRSTSSSCSTPGKPTIMVPLPNGVYFQEISGSEPELKLTCCAGSPIIDPHLSPDGSMLAYVRDDELHVLNPFGGEPKQLTFGAIANRKVGFVSCLCVAD
;
A
#
# COMPACT_ATOMS: atom_id res chain seq x y z
N MET A 1 90.20 20.63 -18.71
CA MET A 1 89.48 21.82 -18.21
C MET A 1 88.04 21.38 -18.04
N GLN A 2 87.55 21.22 -16.80
CA GLN A 2 86.83 22.28 -16.08
C GLN A 2 85.60 22.73 -16.91
N ASP A 3 84.35 22.71 -16.46
CA ASP A 3 83.80 22.61 -15.12
C ASP A 3 82.28 22.37 -15.17
N LYS A 4 81.79 21.76 -14.08
CA LYS A 4 80.49 21.88 -13.37
C LYS A 4 79.32 22.70 -13.96
N ALA A 5 78.10 22.14 -13.83
CA ALA A 5 76.98 22.57 -12.96
C ALA A 5 75.70 21.80 -13.35
N ALA A 6 75.14 20.90 -12.53
CA ALA A 6 74.21 21.10 -11.39
C ALA A 6 72.74 21.39 -11.81
N VAL A 7 71.85 20.38 -11.70
CA VAL A 7 70.69 20.21 -10.75
C VAL A 7 69.48 21.10 -11.15
N GLU A 8 68.28 20.59 -11.46
CA GLU A 8 67.17 20.16 -10.56
C GLU A 8 66.14 19.35 -11.39
N ASP A 9 65.80 18.14 -10.96
CA ASP A 9 64.60 17.73 -10.18
C ASP A 9 63.36 17.41 -11.03
N GLY A 10 62.92 16.17 -10.87
CA GLY A 10 61.76 15.60 -11.55
C GLY A 10 61.60 14.13 -11.20
N GLU A 11 61.28 13.85 -9.94
CA GLU A 11 60.95 12.51 -9.46
C GLU A 11 59.74 11.97 -10.26
N LYS A 12 59.99 10.95 -11.09
CA LYS A 12 58.96 10.08 -11.63
C LYS A 12 59.06 8.73 -10.92
N GLU A 13 58.34 8.59 -9.81
CA GLU A 13 58.09 7.27 -9.23
C GLU A 13 57.21 6.47 -10.20
N THR A 14 57.86 5.57 -10.95
CA THR A 14 57.19 4.50 -11.68
C THR A 14 56.99 3.35 -10.72
N PHE A 15 55.77 3.24 -10.18
CA PHE A 15 55.38 2.12 -9.32
C PHE A 15 55.36 0.82 -10.11
N SER A 16 56.46 0.07 -10.02
CA SER A 16 56.56 -1.29 -10.55
C SER A 16 55.60 -2.21 -9.79
N LYS A 17 54.57 -2.73 -10.48
CA LYS A 17 53.66 -3.77 -9.95
C LYS A 17 54.46 -5.01 -9.58
N LYS A 18 54.67 -5.24 -8.27
CA LYS A 18 55.02 -6.57 -7.75
C LYS A 18 53.74 -7.41 -7.66
N PRO A 19 53.74 -8.66 -8.15
CA PRO A 19 52.59 -9.54 -7.97
C PRO A 19 52.53 -9.94 -6.50
N ARG A 20 51.47 -9.51 -5.80
CA ARG A 20 51.14 -10.08 -4.50
C ARG A 20 50.21 -11.25 -4.76
N HIS A 21 50.80 -12.42 -4.87
CA HIS A 21 50.07 -13.66 -4.61
C HIS A 21 49.80 -13.68 -3.11
N CYS A 22 48.59 -13.32 -2.72
CA CYS A 22 48.06 -13.61 -1.40
C CYS A 22 47.08 -14.76 -1.58
N GLU A 23 47.56 -15.99 -1.50
CA GLU A 23 46.76 -17.10 -0.97
C GLU A 23 46.54 -16.81 0.50
N ALA A 24 45.66 -15.85 0.78
CA ALA A 24 44.98 -15.80 2.05
C ALA A 24 43.83 -16.79 1.90
N GLU A 25 44.11 -18.06 2.19
CA GLU A 25 43.08 -19.01 2.57
C GLU A 25 42.23 -18.30 3.64
N MET A 26 41.00 -17.97 3.28
CA MET A 26 40.04 -17.56 4.29
C MET A 26 39.92 -18.74 5.25
N PRO A 27 40.04 -18.54 6.58
CA PRO A 27 39.86 -19.64 7.50
C PRO A 27 38.49 -20.23 7.23
N LEU A 28 38.45 -21.49 6.81
CA LEU A 28 37.25 -22.28 6.89
C LEU A 28 36.88 -22.27 8.37
N THR A 29 35.80 -21.59 8.69
CA THR A 29 35.19 -21.67 10.01
C THR A 29 34.72 -23.11 10.17
N ASP A 30 35.57 -23.97 10.74
CA ASP A 30 35.11 -25.12 11.49
C ASP A 30 34.28 -24.55 12.63
N SER A 31 32.96 -24.65 12.47
CA SER A 31 32.00 -24.28 13.51
C SER A 31 30.83 -25.23 13.32
N GLU A 32 31.01 -26.46 13.81
CA GLU A 32 29.89 -27.25 14.29
C GLU A 32 29.21 -26.46 15.42
N GLU A 33 28.32 -25.56 15.03
CA GLU A 33 27.41 -24.83 15.91
C GLU A 33 26.06 -24.86 15.19
N ASP A 34 25.38 -26.02 15.25
CA ASP A 34 23.97 -26.20 14.92
C ASP A 34 23.09 -25.51 15.99
N SER A 35 23.39 -24.24 16.22
CA SER A 35 22.82 -23.36 17.24
C SER A 35 22.08 -22.20 16.57
N PHE A 36 21.55 -22.38 15.36
CA PHE A 36 20.60 -21.42 14.81
C PHE A 36 19.28 -21.58 15.57
N LEU A 37 19.08 -20.73 16.59
CA LEU A 37 17.83 -20.62 17.34
C LEU A 37 16.60 -20.37 16.44
N PHE A 38 16.82 -19.98 15.17
CA PHE A 38 15.79 -19.79 14.14
C PHE A 38 16.28 -20.36 12.79
N PRO A 39 15.57 -21.32 12.17
CA PRO A 39 15.88 -21.80 10.81
C PRO A 39 15.78 -20.68 9.77
N VAL A 40 16.52 -20.79 8.67
CA VAL A 40 16.54 -19.77 7.60
C VAL A 40 15.14 -19.53 7.05
N GLU A 41 14.33 -20.58 6.93
CA GLU A 41 12.94 -20.54 6.49
C GLU A 41 12.09 -19.61 7.38
N GLU A 42 12.33 -19.61 8.69
CA GLU A 42 11.63 -18.73 9.64
C GLU A 42 12.10 -17.27 9.51
N ILE A 43 13.38 -17.06 9.19
CA ILE A 43 13.96 -15.72 9.00
C ILE A 43 13.47 -15.07 7.70
N VAL A 44 13.29 -15.86 6.63
CA VAL A 44 12.87 -15.34 5.32
C VAL A 44 11.36 -15.23 5.16
N GLN A 45 10.58 -15.80 6.08
CA GLN A 45 9.12 -15.68 6.06
C GLN A 45 8.68 -14.23 6.33
N TYR A 46 7.67 -13.77 5.59
CA TYR A 46 7.07 -12.46 5.80
C TYR A 46 5.54 -12.55 5.89
N PRO A 47 4.90 -12.07 6.97
CA PRO A 47 5.51 -11.51 8.19
C PRO A 47 6.29 -12.56 8.99
N LEU A 48 7.26 -12.10 9.80
CA LEU A 48 8.02 -12.97 10.69
C LEU A 48 7.10 -13.65 11.70
N SER A 49 7.46 -14.87 12.11
CA SER A 49 6.79 -15.60 13.19
C SER A 49 6.72 -14.73 14.46
N GLY A 50 5.55 -14.64 15.09
CA GLY A 50 5.34 -13.80 16.28
C GLY A 50 5.25 -12.29 16.03
N TYR A 51 5.50 -11.80 14.81
CA TYR A 51 5.35 -10.38 14.43
C TYR A 51 4.01 -10.07 13.76
N VAL A 52 3.06 -11.01 13.80
CA VAL A 52 1.71 -10.81 13.29
C VAL A 52 0.95 -9.93 14.27
N ALA A 53 0.76 -8.67 13.91
CA ALA A 53 0.07 -7.69 14.73
C ALA A 53 -1.08 -7.03 13.97
N PRO A 54 -2.15 -6.60 14.67
CA PRO A 54 -3.16 -5.71 14.11
C PRO A 54 -2.53 -4.44 13.50
N SER A 55 -3.02 -4.03 12.35
CA SER A 55 -2.62 -2.80 11.67
C SER A 55 -3.83 -1.96 11.28
N SER A 56 -3.62 -0.71 10.89
CA SER A 56 -4.71 0.21 10.47
C SER A 56 -5.85 0.28 11.50
N ILE A 57 -5.49 0.51 12.76
CA ILE A 57 -6.44 0.55 13.87
C ILE A 57 -7.28 1.84 13.77
N SER A 58 -8.60 1.73 13.84
CA SER A 58 -9.52 2.88 13.84
C SER A 58 -10.69 2.65 14.78
N PHE A 59 -11.23 3.72 15.34
CA PHE A 59 -12.45 3.69 16.13
C PHE A 59 -13.66 3.88 15.23
N SER A 60 -14.76 3.20 15.56
CA SER A 60 -16.05 3.45 14.93
C SER A 60 -16.54 4.88 15.25
N PRO A 61 -17.40 5.48 14.39
CA PRO A 61 -17.94 6.83 14.62
C PRO A 61 -18.76 6.99 15.92
N ASP A 62 -19.18 5.89 16.54
CA ASP A 62 -19.86 5.87 17.84
C ASP A 62 -18.92 5.50 19.01
N GLY A 63 -17.65 5.20 18.73
CA GLY A 63 -16.63 4.86 19.73
C GLY A 63 -16.78 3.50 20.40
N ARG A 64 -17.74 2.66 19.95
CA ARG A 64 -18.03 1.36 20.57
C ARG A 64 -17.11 0.24 20.08
N LEU A 65 -16.65 0.35 18.84
CA LEU A 65 -15.86 -0.67 18.17
C LEU A 65 -14.47 -0.13 17.85
N ILE A 66 -13.49 -1.02 17.95
CA ILE A 66 -12.13 -0.81 17.46
C ILE A 66 -11.94 -1.75 16.29
N SER A 67 -11.84 -1.23 15.08
CA SER A 67 -11.55 -2.01 13.87
C SER A 67 -10.07 -2.02 13.57
N TYR A 68 -9.60 -3.08 12.90
CA TYR A 68 -8.23 -3.23 12.47
C TYR A 68 -8.09 -4.30 11.39
N LEU A 69 -6.97 -4.25 10.68
CA LEU A 69 -6.56 -5.27 9.73
C LEU A 69 -5.71 -6.33 10.41
N PHE A 70 -6.10 -7.59 10.24
CA PHE A 70 -5.40 -8.72 10.84
C PHE A 70 -5.47 -9.96 9.95
N SER A 71 -4.45 -10.81 10.04
CA SER A 71 -4.40 -12.13 9.42
C SER A 71 -4.13 -13.18 10.50
N PRO A 72 -5.13 -13.94 10.97
CA PRO A 72 -4.94 -14.92 12.04
C PRO A 72 -4.00 -16.05 11.63
N ASP A 73 -3.90 -16.33 10.33
CA ASP A 73 -3.06 -17.40 9.78
C ASP A 73 -1.58 -16.98 9.63
N GLY A 74 -1.23 -15.75 10.00
CA GLY A 74 0.13 -15.21 9.85
C GLY A 74 0.56 -15.02 8.40
N THR A 75 -0.39 -14.95 7.47
CA THR A 75 -0.14 -14.70 6.04
C THR A 75 -0.23 -13.21 5.74
N LEU A 76 0.04 -12.84 4.49
CA LEU A 76 -0.20 -11.48 4.00
C LEU A 76 -1.68 -11.18 3.79
N HIS A 77 -2.56 -12.18 3.85
CA HIS A 77 -3.98 -12.06 3.58
C HIS A 77 -4.70 -11.46 4.78
N ARG A 78 -4.90 -10.16 4.73
CA ARG A 78 -5.53 -9.40 5.80
C ARG A 78 -7.04 -9.30 5.58
N LYS A 79 -7.77 -9.38 6.68
CA LYS A 79 -9.23 -9.18 6.78
C LYS A 79 -9.51 -8.06 7.77
N VAL A 80 -10.71 -7.50 7.74
CA VAL A 80 -11.12 -6.49 8.73
C VAL A 80 -11.78 -7.22 9.91
N PHE A 81 -11.24 -6.98 11.09
CA PHE A 81 -11.85 -7.40 12.35
C PHE A 81 -12.31 -6.17 13.11
N ALA A 82 -13.32 -6.35 13.97
CA ALA A 82 -13.70 -5.38 14.98
C ALA A 82 -13.65 -6.01 16.36
N PHE A 83 -13.27 -5.20 17.33
CA PHE A 83 -13.32 -5.53 18.74
C PHE A 83 -14.37 -4.64 19.41
N ASP A 84 -15.39 -5.26 20.00
CA ASP A 84 -16.39 -4.57 20.79
C ASP A 84 -15.86 -4.35 22.21
N VAL A 85 -15.76 -3.08 22.60
CA VAL A 85 -15.22 -2.66 23.90
C VAL A 85 -16.12 -3.09 25.06
N ALA A 86 -17.44 -3.13 24.85
CA ALA A 86 -18.40 -3.47 25.89
C ALA A 86 -18.46 -4.99 26.14
N SER A 87 -18.60 -5.79 25.07
CA SER A 87 -18.66 -7.24 25.18
C SER A 87 -17.29 -7.92 25.28
N ARG A 88 -16.21 -7.19 24.98
CA ARG A 88 -14.82 -7.69 24.91
C ARG A 88 -14.64 -8.84 23.94
N ARG A 89 -15.38 -8.82 22.84
CA ARG A 89 -15.34 -9.85 21.80
C ARG A 89 -14.79 -9.27 20.51
N GLN A 90 -13.99 -10.08 19.83
CA GLN A 90 -13.55 -9.84 18.47
C GLN A 90 -14.48 -10.56 17.50
N GLU A 91 -14.81 -9.90 16.40
CA GLU A 91 -15.57 -10.46 15.30
C GLU A 91 -14.92 -10.15 13.96
N LEU A 92 -15.11 -11.05 13.00
CA LEU A 92 -14.75 -10.82 11.61
C LEU A 92 -15.82 -9.93 10.98
N VAL A 93 -15.42 -8.75 10.52
CA VAL A 93 -16.33 -7.78 9.91
C VAL A 93 -16.37 -7.95 8.41
N PHE A 94 -15.20 -8.05 7.78
CA PHE A 94 -15.11 -8.13 6.33
C PHE A 94 -14.03 -9.13 5.92
N CYS A 95 -14.44 -10.06 5.07
CA CYS A 95 -13.55 -10.92 4.30
C CYS A 95 -13.74 -10.60 2.82
N PRO A 96 -12.67 -10.40 2.04
CA PRO A 96 -12.79 -10.21 0.60
C PRO A 96 -13.60 -11.36 -0.04
N PRO A 97 -14.69 -11.06 -0.76
CA PRO A 97 -15.44 -12.08 -1.49
C PRO A 97 -14.57 -12.66 -2.62
N ASP A 98 -14.74 -13.96 -2.90
CA ASP A 98 -14.03 -14.71 -3.94
C ASP A 98 -12.50 -14.65 -3.89
N GLY A 99 -11.91 -14.29 -2.74
CA GLY A 99 -10.47 -14.08 -2.63
C GLY A 99 -9.98 -12.80 -3.32
N GLY A 100 -10.84 -11.79 -3.47
CA GLY A 100 -10.47 -10.48 -4.02
C GLY A 100 -9.24 -9.88 -3.35
N GLY A 101 -8.24 -9.50 -4.15
CA GLY A 101 -7.00 -8.90 -3.67
C GLY A 101 -5.96 -9.88 -3.11
N LEU A 102 -6.19 -11.19 -3.20
CA LEU A 102 -5.18 -12.20 -2.85
C LEU A 102 -4.12 -12.36 -3.96
N ASP A 103 -4.50 -12.15 -5.22
CA ASP A 103 -3.60 -12.30 -6.37
C ASP A 103 -3.08 -10.95 -6.89
N GLU A 104 -1.75 -10.79 -6.92
CA GLU A 104 -1.10 -9.59 -7.47
C GLU A 104 -1.23 -9.47 -9.00
N SER A 105 -1.53 -10.58 -9.69
CA SER A 105 -1.76 -10.60 -11.13
C SER A 105 -2.97 -9.75 -11.54
N ASN A 106 -3.98 -9.66 -10.66
CA ASN A 106 -5.22 -8.91 -10.91
C ASN A 106 -5.09 -7.40 -10.62
N LEU A 107 -3.92 -6.92 -10.18
CA LEU A 107 -3.67 -5.50 -9.94
C LEU A 107 -3.31 -4.78 -11.25
N SER A 108 -3.90 -3.60 -11.46
CA SER A 108 -3.52 -2.72 -12.57
C SER A 108 -2.08 -2.20 -12.39
N ALA A 109 -1.44 -1.76 -13.47
CA ALA A 109 -0.07 -1.23 -13.42
C ALA A 109 0.04 0.00 -12.50
N GLU A 110 -0.97 0.86 -12.51
CA GLU A 110 -1.05 2.05 -11.65
C GLU A 110 -1.18 1.67 -10.17
N GLU A 111 -2.02 0.68 -9.83
CA GLU A 111 -2.17 0.20 -8.46
C GLU A 111 -0.90 -0.51 -7.96
N LYS A 112 -0.21 -1.28 -8.82
CA LYS A 112 1.09 -1.88 -8.48
C LYS A 112 2.12 -0.81 -8.11
N LEU A 113 2.21 0.25 -8.93
CA LEU A 113 3.13 1.35 -8.68
C LEU A 113 2.76 2.12 -7.39
N ARG A 114 1.47 2.30 -7.10
CA ARG A 114 1.01 2.91 -5.83
C ARG A 114 1.46 2.07 -4.64
N ARG A 115 1.25 0.75 -4.68
CA ARG A 115 1.66 -0.17 -3.60
C ARG A 115 3.17 -0.20 -3.40
N GLU A 116 3.95 -0.19 -4.48
CA GLU A 116 5.41 -0.12 -4.40
C GLU A 116 5.88 1.16 -3.69
N ARG A 117 5.29 2.31 -4.06
CA ARG A 117 5.59 3.61 -3.45
C ARG A 117 5.19 3.68 -1.98
N SER A 118 4.06 3.10 -1.62
CA SER A 118 3.57 3.02 -0.24
C SER A 118 4.18 1.87 0.57
N ARG A 119 5.06 1.05 -0.04
CA ARG A 119 5.65 -0.16 0.54
C ARG A 119 4.59 -1.13 1.09
N GLU A 120 3.46 -1.20 0.41
CA GLU A 120 2.27 -1.94 0.81
C GLU A 120 2.34 -3.38 0.30
N ARG A 121 2.82 -4.30 1.15
CA ARG A 121 3.00 -5.73 0.85
C ARG A 121 1.80 -6.60 1.25
N GLY A 122 0.78 -6.02 1.89
CA GLY A 122 -0.39 -6.76 2.33
C GLY A 122 -1.27 -7.21 1.16
N LEU A 123 -1.81 -8.42 1.26
CA LEU A 123 -2.79 -8.99 0.33
C LEU A 123 -4.18 -9.00 1.00
N GLY A 124 -5.22 -9.17 0.19
CA GLY A 124 -6.61 -9.02 0.63
C GLY A 124 -6.93 -7.56 0.94
N VAL A 125 -7.37 -7.27 2.17
CA VAL A 125 -7.70 -5.91 2.58
C VAL A 125 -6.45 -5.14 2.98
N THR A 126 -6.14 -4.11 2.22
CA THR A 126 -4.98 -3.22 2.43
C THR A 126 -5.35 -1.98 3.25
N ARG A 127 -6.54 -1.43 3.01
CA ARG A 127 -7.10 -0.30 3.76
C ARG A 127 -8.62 -0.42 3.87
N TYR A 128 -9.18 0.34 4.80
CA TYR A 128 -10.62 0.52 4.95
C TYR A 128 -10.88 1.89 5.58
N GLU A 129 -12.10 2.40 5.43
CA GLU A 129 -12.52 3.68 6.02
C GLU A 129 -13.88 3.54 6.68
N TRP A 130 -14.07 4.21 7.81
CA TRP A 130 -15.38 4.31 8.44
C TRP A 130 -16.24 5.34 7.72
N LYS A 131 -17.50 4.99 7.46
CA LYS A 131 -18.51 5.96 7.05
C LYS A 131 -18.83 6.86 8.24
N SER A 132 -18.43 8.11 8.15
CA SER A 132 -18.81 9.14 9.13
C SER A 132 -20.32 9.36 9.15
N ARG A 133 -20.85 9.76 10.31
CA ARG A 133 -22.25 10.20 10.42
C ARG A 133 -22.30 11.68 10.04
N SER A 134 -23.09 12.00 9.03
CA SER A 134 -23.41 13.40 8.73
C SER A 134 -24.12 14.02 9.94
N THR A 135 -23.56 15.10 10.48
CA THR A 135 -24.19 15.91 11.53
C THR A 135 -25.37 16.73 11.00
N SER A 136 -25.52 16.84 9.67
CA SER A 136 -26.55 17.63 9.01
C SER A 136 -27.78 16.82 8.58
N SER A 137 -27.73 15.48 8.64
CA SER A 137 -28.94 14.67 8.39
C SER A 137 -29.85 14.73 9.61
N SER A 138 -30.96 15.47 9.51
CA SER A 138 -32.02 15.54 10.54
C SER A 138 -32.80 14.22 10.71
N CYS A 139 -32.41 13.17 9.98
CA CYS A 139 -32.95 11.83 10.16
C CYS A 139 -32.53 11.30 11.54
N SER A 140 -33.51 11.22 12.43
CA SER A 140 -33.38 10.83 13.84
C SER A 140 -32.99 9.37 14.08
N THR A 141 -32.71 8.59 13.02
CA THR A 141 -32.27 7.20 13.16
C THR A 141 -30.75 7.14 13.05
N PRO A 142 -30.02 6.69 14.08
CA PRO A 142 -28.59 6.45 13.95
C PRO A 142 -28.37 5.41 12.85
N GLY A 143 -27.76 5.85 11.74
CA GLY A 143 -27.31 4.95 10.70
C GLY A 143 -26.38 3.91 11.31
N LYS A 144 -26.53 2.66 10.90
CA LYS A 144 -25.73 1.56 11.41
C LYS A 144 -24.25 1.75 11.01
N PRO A 145 -23.30 1.32 11.85
CA PRO A 145 -21.88 1.47 11.58
C PRO A 145 -21.51 0.72 10.29
N THR A 146 -20.86 1.41 9.35
CA THR A 146 -20.50 0.89 8.03
C THR A 146 -19.05 1.24 7.72
N ILE A 147 -18.32 0.29 7.14
CA ILE A 147 -16.99 0.51 6.59
C ILE A 147 -17.01 0.42 5.07
N MET A 148 -16.15 1.19 4.41
CA MET A 148 -15.80 1.06 3.01
C MET A 148 -14.48 0.30 2.89
N VAL A 149 -14.43 -0.68 1.98
CA VAL A 149 -13.24 -1.48 1.70
C VAL A 149 -12.90 -1.43 0.21
N PRO A 150 -11.80 -0.78 -0.17
CA PRO A 150 -11.27 -0.82 -1.53
C PRO A 150 -10.57 -2.15 -1.83
N LEU A 151 -10.98 -2.81 -2.91
CA LEU A 151 -10.35 -4.00 -3.46
C LEU A 151 -10.05 -3.80 -4.95
N PRO A 152 -9.19 -4.63 -5.57
CA PRO A 152 -8.83 -4.48 -6.98
C PRO A 152 -10.01 -4.61 -7.95
N ASN A 153 -11.03 -5.38 -7.57
CA ASN A 153 -12.26 -5.60 -8.34
C ASN A 153 -13.35 -4.56 -8.05
N GLY A 154 -13.17 -3.67 -7.07
CA GLY A 154 -14.15 -2.62 -6.77
C GLY A 154 -14.13 -2.13 -5.33
N VAL A 155 -15.10 -1.28 -5.01
CA VAL A 155 -15.29 -0.70 -3.68
C VAL A 155 -16.50 -1.31 -3.02
N TYR A 156 -16.27 -1.95 -1.87
CA TYR A 156 -17.29 -2.61 -1.07
C TYR A 156 -17.70 -1.76 0.12
N PHE A 157 -18.94 -1.93 0.57
CA PHE A 157 -19.45 -1.41 1.83
C PHE A 157 -19.95 -2.56 2.68
N GLN A 158 -19.57 -2.57 3.96
CA GLN A 158 -20.00 -3.58 4.91
C GLN A 158 -20.55 -2.91 6.16
N GLU A 159 -21.79 -3.24 6.48
CA GLU A 159 -22.39 -2.91 7.76
C GLU A 159 -21.92 -3.93 8.80
N ILE A 160 -21.48 -3.49 9.98
CA ILE A 160 -20.89 -4.40 11.00
C ILE A 160 -21.84 -5.53 11.42
N SER A 161 -23.15 -5.24 11.46
CA SER A 161 -24.20 -6.22 11.79
C SER A 161 -24.99 -6.71 10.56
N GLY A 162 -24.52 -6.38 9.35
CA GLY A 162 -25.12 -6.81 8.09
C GLY A 162 -24.64 -8.20 7.67
N SER A 163 -25.38 -8.86 6.79
CA SER A 163 -25.08 -10.23 6.37
C SER A 163 -23.95 -10.32 5.33
N GLU A 164 -23.94 -9.44 4.32
CA GLU A 164 -23.02 -9.55 3.18
C GLU A 164 -22.48 -8.18 2.74
N PRO A 165 -21.24 -8.15 2.21
CA PRO A 165 -20.65 -6.93 1.70
C PRO A 165 -21.31 -6.50 0.39
N GLU A 166 -21.68 -5.24 0.30
CA GLU A 166 -22.32 -4.67 -0.89
C GLU A 166 -21.27 -4.03 -1.81
N LEU A 167 -21.19 -4.51 -3.05
CA LEU A 167 -20.33 -3.89 -4.07
C LEU A 167 -21.01 -2.62 -4.61
N LYS A 168 -20.44 -1.45 -4.32
CA LYS A 168 -21.00 -0.14 -4.74
C LYS A 168 -20.38 0.42 -6.00
N LEU A 169 -19.13 0.06 -6.29
CA LEU A 169 -18.42 0.55 -7.46
C LEU A 169 -17.56 -0.58 -8.04
N THR A 170 -17.92 -1.06 -9.23
CA THR A 170 -17.19 -2.13 -9.92
C THR A 170 -15.97 -1.58 -10.65
N CYS A 171 -14.86 -2.30 -10.53
CA CYS A 171 -13.60 -2.07 -11.24
C CYS A 171 -13.49 -3.02 -12.43
N CYS A 172 -12.97 -2.54 -13.56
CA CYS A 172 -12.65 -3.36 -14.73
C CYS A 172 -11.17 -3.19 -15.08
N ALA A 173 -10.55 -4.21 -15.69
CA ALA A 173 -9.12 -4.18 -16.01
C ALA A 173 -8.70 -3.00 -16.92
N GLY A 174 -9.61 -2.50 -17.75
CA GLY A 174 -9.36 -1.35 -18.63
C GLY A 174 -9.61 0.03 -18.00
N SER A 175 -10.24 0.09 -16.83
CA SER A 175 -10.60 1.34 -16.14
C SER A 175 -10.52 1.17 -14.63
N PRO A 176 -9.29 1.04 -14.09
CA PRO A 176 -9.08 0.76 -12.68
C PRO A 176 -9.59 1.90 -11.80
N ILE A 177 -10.08 1.56 -10.61
CA ILE A 177 -10.43 2.54 -9.58
C ILE A 177 -9.21 2.70 -8.69
N ILE A 178 -8.65 3.90 -8.69
CA ILE A 178 -7.47 4.23 -7.91
C ILE A 178 -7.88 5.17 -6.77
N ASP A 179 -7.30 4.89 -5.60
CA ASP A 179 -7.40 5.73 -4.40
C ASP A 179 -8.81 6.21 -3.99
N PRO A 180 -9.83 5.32 -3.89
CA PRO A 180 -11.14 5.70 -3.38
C PRO A 180 -11.08 6.16 -1.92
N HIS A 181 -11.75 7.28 -1.66
CA HIS A 181 -11.88 7.95 -0.36
C HIS A 181 -13.32 8.41 -0.12
N LEU A 182 -13.81 8.23 1.11
CA LEU A 182 -15.09 8.79 1.54
C LEU A 182 -14.98 10.28 1.83
N SER A 183 -16.04 11.01 1.53
CA SER A 183 -16.18 12.39 2.00
C SER A 183 -16.30 12.42 3.54
N PRO A 184 -15.92 13.53 4.20
CA PRO A 184 -15.98 13.64 5.66
C PRO A 184 -17.37 13.43 6.28
N ASP A 185 -18.43 13.65 5.51
CA ASP A 185 -19.83 13.41 5.87
C ASP A 185 -20.35 12.01 5.45
N GLY A 186 -19.53 11.22 4.73
CA GLY A 186 -19.84 9.86 4.30
C GLY A 186 -20.89 9.76 3.19
N SER A 187 -21.24 10.87 2.55
CA SER A 187 -22.29 10.93 1.51
C SER A 187 -21.76 10.68 0.10
N MET A 188 -20.49 10.95 -0.13
CA MET A 188 -19.84 10.88 -1.43
C MET A 188 -18.59 10.00 -1.37
N LEU A 189 -18.30 9.35 -2.48
CA LEU A 189 -17.10 8.57 -2.73
C LEU A 189 -16.33 9.26 -3.86
N ALA A 190 -15.15 9.79 -3.55
CA ALA A 190 -14.22 10.31 -4.54
C ALA A 190 -13.23 9.22 -4.94
N TYR A 191 -12.87 9.15 -6.22
CA TYR A 191 -11.90 8.19 -6.73
C TYR A 191 -11.31 8.67 -8.06
N VAL A 192 -10.16 8.11 -8.44
CA VAL A 192 -9.55 8.35 -9.75
C VAL A 192 -9.85 7.18 -10.67
N ARG A 193 -10.24 7.49 -11.91
CA ARG A 193 -10.44 6.53 -13.00
C ARG A 193 -10.04 7.20 -14.30
N ASP A 194 -9.28 6.48 -15.12
CA ASP A 194 -8.80 6.98 -16.42
C ASP A 194 -8.06 8.33 -16.31
N ASP A 195 -7.20 8.49 -15.29
CA ASP A 195 -6.50 9.73 -14.87
C ASP A 195 -7.39 10.91 -14.44
N GLU A 196 -8.70 10.71 -14.31
CA GLU A 196 -9.62 11.79 -14.00
C GLU A 196 -10.29 11.57 -12.64
N LEU A 197 -10.56 12.67 -11.94
CA LEU A 197 -11.25 12.66 -10.67
C LEU A 197 -12.74 12.46 -10.90
N HIS A 198 -13.30 11.46 -10.24
CA HIS A 198 -14.70 11.11 -10.26
C HIS A 198 -15.29 11.14 -8.86
N VAL A 199 -16.59 11.44 -8.76
CA VAL A 199 -17.35 11.37 -7.53
C VAL A 199 -18.64 10.59 -7.77
N LEU A 200 -19.02 9.76 -6.81
CA LEU A 200 -20.23 8.94 -6.81
C LEU A 200 -20.90 9.09 -5.45
N ASN A 201 -22.24 9.12 -5.42
CA ASN A 201 -22.97 8.81 -4.18
C ASN A 201 -23.18 7.28 -4.12
N PRO A 202 -22.53 6.57 -3.18
CA PRO A 202 -22.58 5.10 -3.12
C PRO A 202 -23.97 4.56 -2.74
N PHE A 203 -24.90 5.40 -2.30
CA PHE A 203 -26.27 5.02 -1.94
C PHE A 203 -27.29 5.41 -3.00
N GLY A 204 -26.86 5.94 -4.14
CA GLY A 204 -27.71 6.20 -5.30
C GLY A 204 -27.20 7.36 -6.16
N GLY A 205 -27.50 7.30 -7.45
CA GLY A 205 -27.07 8.28 -8.44
C GLY A 205 -25.93 7.79 -9.33
N GLU A 206 -25.70 8.50 -10.42
CA GLU A 206 -24.65 8.15 -11.38
C GLU A 206 -23.31 8.78 -11.01
N PRO A 207 -22.18 8.12 -11.31
CA PRO A 207 -20.86 8.73 -11.19
C PRO A 207 -20.76 10.02 -12.01
N LYS A 208 -20.12 11.04 -11.43
CA LYS A 208 -19.85 12.32 -12.06
C LYS A 208 -18.34 12.54 -12.15
N GLN A 209 -17.85 12.75 -13.37
CA GLN A 209 -16.48 13.21 -13.61
C GLN A 209 -16.35 14.70 -13.27
N LEU A 210 -15.31 15.06 -12.54
CA LEU A 210 -15.04 16.44 -12.11
C LEU A 210 -13.90 17.11 -12.89
N THR A 211 -12.92 16.34 -13.36
CA THR A 211 -11.77 16.87 -14.11
C THR A 211 -11.76 16.33 -15.53
N PHE A 212 -11.15 17.08 -16.45
CA PHE A 212 -11.01 16.70 -17.86
C PHE A 212 -9.66 17.14 -18.40
N GLY A 213 -9.05 16.33 -19.26
CA GLY A 213 -7.86 16.67 -20.03
C GLY A 213 -6.54 16.05 -19.55
N ALA A 214 -6.56 15.19 -18.53
CA ALA A 214 -5.35 14.55 -18.01
C ALA A 214 -4.64 13.69 -19.08
N ILE A 215 -5.42 12.94 -19.87
CA ILE A 215 -4.88 12.07 -20.94
C ILE A 215 -4.24 12.89 -22.07
N ALA A 216 -4.77 14.09 -22.39
CA ALA A 216 -4.20 14.95 -23.43
C ALA A 216 -2.80 15.48 -23.07
N ASN A 217 -2.53 15.64 -21.76
CA ASN A 217 -1.24 16.04 -21.22
C ASN A 217 -0.27 14.87 -20.98
N ARG A 218 -0.69 13.62 -21.25
CA ARG A 218 0.14 12.40 -21.10
C ARG A 218 1.19 12.23 -22.21
N LYS A 219 1.47 13.27 -23.01
CA LYS A 219 2.61 13.28 -23.95
C LYS A 219 3.92 13.29 -23.16
N VAL A 220 4.49 12.11 -23.05
CA VAL A 220 5.83 11.85 -22.51
C VAL A 220 6.88 12.64 -23.32
N GLY A 221 7.59 13.54 -22.64
CA GLY A 221 8.92 14.03 -23.02
C GLY A 221 8.99 15.17 -24.04
N PHE A 222 8.96 16.42 -23.58
CA PHE A 222 9.93 17.50 -23.86
C PHE A 222 9.36 18.81 -23.33
N VAL A 223 10.23 19.64 -22.75
CA VAL A 223 9.91 21.03 -22.41
C VAL A 223 9.30 21.72 -23.64
N SER A 224 8.09 22.22 -23.48
CA SER A 224 7.60 23.38 -24.21
C SER A 224 6.54 24.05 -23.36
N CYS A 225 6.98 24.99 -22.53
CA CYS A 225 6.11 26.04 -22.05
C CYS A 225 5.57 26.77 -23.29
N LEU A 226 4.29 26.64 -23.58
CA LEU A 226 3.60 27.59 -24.43
C LEU A 226 2.40 28.11 -23.64
N CYS A 227 2.62 29.28 -23.04
CA CYS A 227 1.56 30.21 -22.69
C CYS A 227 0.70 30.43 -23.94
N VAL A 228 -0.61 30.38 -23.79
CA VAL A 228 -1.49 31.13 -24.69
C VAL A 228 -2.27 32.10 -23.83
N ALA A 229 -1.80 33.35 -23.88
CA ALA A 229 -2.63 34.51 -23.71
C ALA A 229 -3.43 34.69 -25.02
N ASP A 230 -4.75 34.68 -24.92
CA ASP A 230 -5.68 35.75 -25.31
C ASP A 230 -7.13 35.26 -25.16
#